data_AF-W6JYU4-F1
#
_entry.id   AF-W6JYU4-F1
#
_cell.length_a   1.000
_cell.length_b   1.000
_cell.length_c   1.000
_cell.angle_alpha   90.00
_cell.angle_beta   90.00
_cell.angle_gamma   90.00
#
_symmetry.space_group_name_H-M   'P 1'
#
loop_
_entity.id
_entity.type
_entity.pdbx_description
1 polymer ?
#
loop_
_entity_poly.entity_id
_entity_poly.type
_entity_poly.pdbx_seq_one_letter_code
_entity_poly.pdbx_strand_id
1 'polypeptide(L)'
;MSPTPDGPPPAPVAARYRIRYARRGRMRFSSTRDFSRALERALRRAEVPMAFSAGFHPHPKISYAGGAPTGMASEAEYFEIGTICDVDPERLRADLDAALPTDLDVLEVVPAGPGALADRLEASDWLIEFPDVASQELRAAVDALLALPAGHGHPSLQERPARARRAGRCRARRTQ
;
A
#
# COMPACT_ATOMS: atom_id res chain seq x y z
N MET A 1 -4.15 21.23 -33.33
CA MET A 1 -5.13 20.28 -32.75
C MET A 1 -4.34 19.12 -32.18
N SER A 2 -4.56 18.77 -30.91
CA SER A 2 -3.95 17.56 -30.34
C SER A 2 -4.60 16.33 -30.98
N PRO A 3 -3.82 15.27 -31.29
CA PRO A 3 -4.40 14.04 -31.83
C PRO A 3 -5.40 13.47 -30.82
N THR A 4 -6.54 12.97 -31.32
CA THR A 4 -7.51 12.24 -30.50
C THR A 4 -7.22 10.74 -30.66
N PRO A 5 -7.33 9.92 -29.60
CA PRO A 5 -7.15 8.48 -29.72
C PRO A 5 -8.15 7.91 -30.72
N ASP A 6 -7.68 7.04 -31.63
CA ASP A 6 -8.56 6.30 -32.53
C ASP A 6 -9.31 5.19 -31.77
N GLY A 7 -10.62 5.06 -32.05
CA GLY A 7 -11.48 4.00 -31.51
C GLY A 7 -12.59 4.50 -30.59
N PRO A 8 -13.59 3.64 -30.30
CA PRO A 8 -14.65 3.98 -29.36
C PRO A 8 -14.07 4.21 -27.95
N PRO A 9 -14.68 5.10 -27.15
CA PRO A 9 -14.24 5.31 -25.78
C PRO A 9 -14.31 4.00 -24.98
N PRO A 10 -13.41 3.80 -24.00
CA PRO A 10 -13.45 2.61 -23.16
C PRO A 10 -14.76 2.54 -22.38
N ALA A 11 -15.23 1.32 -22.11
CA ALA A 11 -16.44 1.09 -21.35
C ALA A 11 -16.38 1.80 -19.98
N PRO A 12 -17.47 2.43 -19.54
CA PRO A 12 -17.50 3.12 -18.25
C PRO A 12 -17.36 2.12 -17.10
N VAL A 13 -17.06 2.63 -15.91
CA VAL A 13 -17.08 1.83 -14.68
C VAL A 13 -18.54 1.57 -14.33
N ALA A 14 -18.98 0.32 -14.43
CA ALA A 14 -20.32 -0.09 -14.02
C ALA A 14 -20.38 -0.36 -12.51
N ALA A 15 -19.34 -1.03 -11.97
CA ALA A 15 -19.24 -1.35 -10.55
C ALA A 15 -17.82 -1.11 -10.03
N ARG A 16 -17.71 -0.80 -8.74
CA ARG A 16 -16.44 -0.65 -8.03
C ARG A 16 -16.38 -1.62 -6.88
N TYR A 17 -15.21 -2.19 -6.65
CA TYR A 17 -14.97 -3.11 -5.56
C TYR A 17 -13.80 -2.61 -4.73
N ARG A 18 -13.94 -2.72 -3.41
CA ARG A 18 -12.89 -2.50 -2.43
C ARG A 18 -12.35 -3.85 -1.98
N ILE A 19 -11.04 -3.94 -1.97
CA ILE A 19 -10.32 -5.15 -1.67
C ILE A 19 -9.42 -4.87 -0.48
N ARG A 20 -9.55 -5.71 0.54
CA ARG A 20 -8.61 -5.77 1.67
C ARG A 20 -7.67 -6.93 1.45
N TYR A 21 -6.38 -6.67 1.56
CA TYR A 21 -5.35 -7.68 1.41
C TYR A 21 -4.34 -7.62 2.55
N ALA A 22 -3.70 -8.76 2.80
CA ALA A 22 -2.56 -8.86 3.69
C ALA A 22 -1.26 -8.95 2.88
N ARG A 23 -0.20 -8.43 3.47
CA ARG A 23 1.16 -8.51 2.96
C ARG A 23 2.07 -9.01 4.07
N ARG A 24 2.50 -10.26 3.96
CA ARG A 24 3.23 -10.98 5.01
C ARG A 24 4.58 -11.48 4.52
N GLY A 25 5.24 -12.31 5.32
CA GLY A 25 6.41 -13.09 4.93
C GLY A 25 7.47 -12.30 4.17
N ARG A 26 7.84 -12.78 2.97
CA ARG A 26 8.83 -12.12 2.11
C ARG A 26 8.26 -10.88 1.42
N MET A 27 6.95 -10.87 1.16
CA MET A 27 6.28 -9.78 0.46
C MET A 27 6.23 -8.48 1.27
N ARG A 28 6.47 -8.51 2.59
CA ARG A 28 6.66 -7.27 3.39
C ARG A 28 7.82 -6.39 2.92
N PHE A 29 8.79 -6.97 2.20
CA PHE A 29 9.93 -6.23 1.64
C PHE A 29 9.70 -5.75 0.20
N SER A 30 8.52 -6.02 -0.37
CA SER A 30 8.16 -5.53 -1.70
C SER A 30 7.81 -4.04 -1.64
N SER A 31 8.23 -3.29 -2.67
CA SER A 31 7.81 -1.90 -2.80
C SER A 31 6.37 -1.81 -3.30
N THR A 32 5.73 -0.65 -3.14
CA THR A 32 4.40 -0.40 -3.72
C THR A 32 4.35 -0.66 -5.22
N ARG A 33 5.44 -0.36 -5.95
CA ARG A 33 5.53 -0.61 -7.40
C ARG A 33 5.55 -2.10 -7.73
N ASP A 34 6.23 -2.91 -6.91
CA ASP A 34 6.28 -4.36 -7.09
C ASP A 34 4.90 -4.97 -6.84
N PHE A 35 4.21 -4.49 -5.80
CA PHE A 35 2.81 -4.84 -5.54
C PHE A 35 1.90 -4.48 -6.71
N SER A 36 1.92 -3.24 -7.19
CA SER A 36 1.07 -2.83 -8.34
C SER A 36 1.30 -3.72 -9.57
N ARG A 37 2.56 -4.07 -9.86
CA ARG A 37 2.89 -4.99 -10.97
C ARG A 37 2.41 -6.42 -10.73
N ALA A 38 2.44 -6.90 -9.49
CA ALA A 38 1.89 -8.22 -9.13
C ALA A 38 0.36 -8.23 -9.26
N LEU A 39 -0.30 -7.19 -8.73
CA LEU A 39 -1.74 -6.99 -8.81
C LEU A 39 -2.24 -6.92 -10.25
N GLU A 40 -1.62 -6.10 -11.10
CA GLU A 40 -2.00 -6.02 -12.52
C GLU A 40 -1.87 -7.37 -13.23
N ARG A 41 -0.85 -8.17 -12.90
CA ARG A 41 -0.70 -9.53 -13.43
C ARG A 41 -1.73 -10.49 -12.86
N ALA A 42 -2.13 -10.33 -11.60
CA ALA A 42 -3.19 -11.14 -10.99
C ALA A 42 -4.56 -10.81 -11.60
N LEU A 43 -4.91 -9.53 -11.75
CA LEU A 43 -6.13 -9.07 -12.41
C LEU A 43 -6.26 -9.63 -13.83
N ARG A 44 -5.17 -9.66 -14.60
CA ARG A 44 -5.15 -10.29 -15.93
C ARG A 44 -5.32 -11.81 -15.89
N ARG A 45 -4.68 -12.50 -14.94
CA ARG A 45 -4.76 -13.97 -14.80
C ARG A 45 -6.12 -14.45 -14.30
N ALA A 46 -6.76 -13.66 -13.45
CA ALA A 46 -8.12 -13.90 -12.94
C ALA A 46 -9.21 -13.40 -13.92
N GLU A 47 -8.83 -12.94 -15.11
CA GLU A 47 -9.75 -12.47 -16.16
C GLU A 47 -10.76 -11.42 -15.66
N VAL A 48 -10.35 -10.56 -14.73
CA VAL A 48 -11.22 -9.55 -14.14
C VAL A 48 -11.67 -8.56 -15.23
N PRO A 49 -12.98 -8.27 -15.38
CA PRO A 49 -13.51 -7.39 -16.41
C PRO A 49 -13.24 -5.92 -16.06
N MET A 50 -11.97 -5.53 -16.11
CA MET A 50 -11.48 -4.22 -15.69
C MET A 50 -11.98 -3.11 -16.61
N ALA A 51 -12.38 -1.99 -16.00
CA ALA A 51 -12.56 -0.72 -16.70
C ALA A 51 -11.21 0.00 -16.85
N PHE A 52 -11.06 0.76 -17.93
CA PHE A 52 -9.81 1.43 -18.29
C PHE A 52 -9.99 2.95 -18.40
N SER A 53 -8.90 3.71 -18.25
CA SER A 53 -8.86 5.14 -18.54
C SER A 53 -9.02 5.42 -20.03
N ALA A 54 -9.52 6.60 -20.39
CA ALA A 54 -9.49 7.08 -21.77
C ALA A 54 -8.08 7.61 -22.14
N GLY A 55 -7.81 7.76 -23.44
CA GLY A 55 -6.54 8.32 -23.96
C GLY A 55 -5.69 7.31 -24.72
N PHE A 56 -4.50 7.74 -25.14
CA PHE A 56 -3.55 6.92 -25.93
C PHE A 56 -2.89 5.78 -25.13
N HIS A 57 -2.92 5.87 -23.79
CA HIS A 57 -2.33 4.88 -22.89
C HIS A 57 -3.37 4.48 -21.84
N PRO A 58 -4.39 3.69 -22.23
CA PRO A 58 -5.41 3.23 -21.31
C PRO A 58 -4.77 2.38 -20.22
N HIS A 59 -4.95 2.78 -18.96
CA HIS A 59 -4.51 2.00 -17.80
C HIS A 59 -5.72 1.49 -17.03
N PRO A 60 -5.61 0.31 -16.38
CA PRO A 60 -6.70 -0.22 -15.58
C PRO A 60 -7.05 0.77 -14.46
N LYS A 61 -8.35 0.93 -14.20
CA LYS A 61 -8.85 1.82 -13.15
C LYS A 61 -8.65 1.17 -11.78
N ILE A 62 -7.51 1.48 -11.17
CA ILE A 62 -7.13 1.04 -9.82
C ILE A 62 -6.87 2.28 -8.98
N SER A 63 -7.37 2.29 -7.74
CA SER A 63 -7.09 3.32 -6.74
C SER A 63 -6.48 2.66 -5.51
N TYR A 64 -5.37 3.19 -5.02
CA TYR A 64 -4.67 2.67 -3.86
C TYR A 64 -4.84 3.65 -2.70
N ALA A 65 -4.89 3.16 -1.46
CA ALA A 65 -4.87 4.02 -0.29
C ALA A 65 -3.91 3.46 0.76
N GLY A 66 -3.08 4.36 1.29
CA GLY A 66 -2.09 3.99 2.29
C GLY A 66 -1.06 2.98 1.77
N GLY A 67 -0.55 2.18 2.69
CA GLY A 67 0.57 1.27 2.46
C GLY A 67 1.48 1.24 3.67
N ALA A 68 1.56 0.10 4.36
CA ALA A 68 2.59 -0.08 5.37
C ALA A 68 3.99 0.14 4.75
N PRO A 69 4.95 0.73 5.48
CA PRO A 69 6.31 0.91 5.01
C PRO A 69 6.97 -0.42 4.63
N THR A 70 7.93 -0.36 3.71
CA THR A 70 8.75 -1.53 3.36
C THR A 70 9.41 -2.11 4.61
N GLY A 71 9.32 -3.42 4.77
CA GLY A 71 9.82 -4.14 5.93
C GLY A 71 8.74 -4.45 6.98
N MET A 72 7.58 -3.78 6.91
CA MET A 72 6.44 -4.02 7.81
C MET A 72 5.44 -4.96 7.13
N ALA A 73 5.03 -6.00 7.87
CA ALA A 73 3.88 -6.81 7.50
C ALA A 73 2.58 -6.03 7.79
N SER A 74 1.53 -6.34 7.04
CA SER A 74 0.24 -5.68 7.19
C SER A 74 -0.90 -6.67 6.98
N GLU A 75 -1.95 -6.54 7.78
CA GLU A 75 -3.18 -7.34 7.75
C GLU A 75 -4.36 -6.60 7.10
N ALA A 76 -4.16 -5.32 6.78
CA ALA A 76 -5.24 -4.42 6.36
C ALA A 76 -4.72 -3.35 5.40
N GLU A 77 -4.29 -3.78 4.22
CA GLU A 77 -4.04 -2.88 3.10
C GLU A 77 -5.23 -2.84 2.16
N TYR A 78 -5.45 -1.71 1.49
CA TYR A 78 -6.64 -1.51 0.68
C TYR A 78 -6.34 -0.97 -0.71
N PHE A 79 -7.08 -1.49 -1.69
CA PHE A 79 -7.20 -0.89 -3.00
C PHE A 79 -8.64 -1.03 -3.52
N GLU A 80 -8.97 -0.23 -4.52
CA GLU A 80 -10.24 -0.30 -5.25
C GLU A 80 -9.99 -0.52 -6.73
N ILE A 81 -10.87 -1.31 -7.35
CA ILE A 81 -10.88 -1.54 -8.80
C ILE A 81 -12.21 -1.11 -9.40
N GLY A 82 -12.19 -0.61 -10.64
CA GLY A 82 -13.37 -0.40 -11.45
C GLY A 82 -13.56 -1.53 -12.45
N THR A 83 -14.79 -2.04 -12.56
CA THR A 83 -15.18 -3.11 -13.49
C THR A 83 -16.25 -2.62 -14.47
N ILE A 84 -16.34 -3.24 -15.64
CA ILE A 84 -17.30 -2.88 -16.70
C ILE A 84 -18.67 -3.55 -16.55
N CYS A 85 -18.79 -4.49 -15.61
CA CYS A 85 -20.03 -5.15 -15.24
C CYS A 85 -19.97 -5.60 -13.77
N ASP A 86 -21.10 -5.93 -13.17
CA ASP A 86 -21.13 -6.54 -11.85
C ASP A 86 -20.42 -7.91 -11.86
N VAL A 87 -19.61 -8.14 -10.84
CA VAL A 87 -18.98 -9.42 -10.54
C VAL A 87 -19.38 -9.88 -9.13
N ASP A 88 -19.40 -11.18 -8.92
CA ASP A 88 -19.58 -11.77 -7.60
C ASP A 88 -18.34 -11.46 -6.73
N PRO A 89 -18.48 -10.72 -5.61
CA PRO A 89 -17.36 -10.37 -4.74
C PRO A 89 -16.58 -11.58 -4.22
N GLU A 90 -17.25 -12.67 -3.86
CA GLU A 90 -16.55 -13.83 -3.27
C GLU A 90 -15.76 -14.59 -4.33
N ARG A 91 -16.33 -14.72 -5.54
CA ARG A 91 -15.59 -15.26 -6.68
C ARG A 91 -14.40 -14.39 -7.05
N LEU A 92 -14.58 -13.07 -7.10
CA LEU A 92 -13.49 -12.12 -7.35
C LEU A 92 -12.40 -12.23 -6.28
N ARG A 93 -12.77 -12.40 -5.00
CA ARG A 93 -11.83 -12.63 -3.90
C ARG A 93 -11.00 -13.89 -4.15
N ALA A 94 -11.66 -15.02 -4.37
CA ALA A 94 -11.01 -16.32 -4.56
C ALA A 94 -10.10 -16.36 -5.80
N ASP A 95 -10.59 -15.83 -6.93
CA ASP A 95 -9.84 -15.82 -8.19
C ASP A 95 -8.60 -14.91 -8.10
N LEU A 96 -8.71 -13.76 -7.42
CA LEU A 96 -7.58 -12.86 -7.19
C LEU A 96 -6.57 -13.44 -6.20
N ASP A 97 -7.04 -14.04 -5.10
CA ASP A 97 -6.20 -14.69 -4.10
C ASP A 97 -5.34 -15.80 -4.73
N ALA A 98 -5.98 -16.68 -5.51
CA ALA A 98 -5.29 -17.75 -6.23
C ALA A 98 -4.30 -17.23 -7.28
N ALA A 99 -4.54 -16.04 -7.84
CA ALA A 99 -3.66 -15.42 -8.83
C ALA A 99 -2.50 -14.65 -8.19
N LEU A 100 -2.59 -14.19 -6.94
CA LEU A 100 -1.51 -13.45 -6.30
C LEU A 100 -0.33 -14.37 -5.91
N PRO A 101 0.90 -13.81 -5.82
CA PRO A 101 2.02 -14.55 -5.25
C PRO A 101 1.79 -14.90 -3.79
N THR A 102 2.42 -15.98 -3.32
CA THR A 102 2.49 -16.31 -1.88
C THR A 102 2.91 -15.10 -1.03
N ASP A 103 2.33 -15.01 0.17
CA ASP A 103 2.45 -13.91 1.13
C ASP A 103 1.70 -12.60 0.75
N LEU A 104 0.90 -12.62 -0.33
CA LEU A 104 -0.09 -11.60 -0.67
C LEU A 104 -1.47 -12.25 -0.74
N ASP A 105 -2.26 -12.07 0.32
CA ASP A 105 -3.54 -12.77 0.48
C ASP A 105 -4.71 -11.80 0.35
N VAL A 106 -5.71 -12.13 -0.46
CA VAL A 106 -6.96 -11.36 -0.54
C VAL A 106 -7.91 -11.82 0.55
N LEU A 107 -8.08 -10.95 1.55
CA LEU A 107 -8.87 -11.27 2.73
C LEU A 107 -10.35 -11.01 2.51
N GLU A 108 -10.70 -9.97 1.76
CA GLU A 108 -12.08 -9.53 1.61
C GLU A 108 -12.25 -8.69 0.34
N VAL A 109 -13.39 -8.86 -0.31
CA VAL A 109 -13.84 -8.04 -1.44
C VAL A 109 -15.28 -7.63 -1.18
N VAL A 110 -15.55 -6.33 -1.25
CA VAL A 110 -16.90 -5.76 -1.08
C VAL A 110 -17.19 -4.73 -2.17
N PRO A 111 -18.45 -4.50 -2.55
CA PRO A 111 -18.80 -3.34 -3.36
C PRO A 111 -18.32 -2.05 -2.69
N ALA A 112 -17.69 -1.16 -3.46
CA ALA A 112 -17.20 0.10 -2.93
C ALA A 112 -18.36 1.11 -2.77
N GLY A 113 -18.49 1.66 -1.57
CA GLY A 113 -19.41 2.77 -1.29
C GLY A 113 -18.92 4.12 -1.85
N PRO A 114 -19.70 5.20 -1.70
CA PRO A 114 -19.31 6.53 -2.16
C PRO A 114 -18.08 7.08 -1.40
N GLY A 115 -17.39 8.03 -2.03
CA GLY A 115 -16.21 8.72 -1.48
C GLY A 115 -14.89 8.16 -2.00
N ALA A 116 -13.78 8.84 -1.69
CA ALA A 116 -12.45 8.32 -1.99
C ALA A 116 -12.05 7.29 -0.93
N LEU A 117 -11.35 6.22 -1.35
CA LEU A 117 -10.85 5.20 -0.44
C LEU A 117 -9.98 5.79 0.69
N ALA A 118 -9.13 6.77 0.36
CA ALA A 118 -8.23 7.41 1.32
C ALA A 118 -8.97 8.12 2.46
N ASP A 119 -10.13 8.73 2.17
CA ASP A 119 -10.92 9.46 3.17
C ASP A 119 -11.56 8.54 4.22
N ARG A 120 -11.56 7.22 3.98
CA ARG A 120 -12.11 6.21 4.89
C ARG A 120 -11.08 5.58 5.81
N LEU A 121 -9.80 5.86 5.60
CA LEU A 121 -8.73 5.36 6.45
C LEU A 121 -8.54 6.34 7.61
N GLU A 122 -9.08 6.00 8.78
CA GLU A 122 -9.09 6.88 9.96
C GLU A 122 -7.90 6.62 10.88
N ALA A 123 -7.48 5.37 11.01
CA ALA A 123 -6.45 4.94 11.93
C ALA A 123 -5.66 3.74 11.39
N SER A 124 -4.57 3.41 12.07
CA SER A 124 -3.79 2.20 11.80
C SER A 124 -3.39 1.58 13.12
N ASP A 125 -3.68 0.29 13.27
CA ASP A 125 -3.30 -0.48 14.44
C ASP A 125 -1.95 -1.14 14.21
N TRP A 126 -1.04 -0.96 15.16
CA TRP A 126 0.32 -1.46 15.07
C TRP A 126 0.60 -2.47 16.18
N LEU A 127 1.12 -3.64 15.78
CA LEU A 127 1.74 -4.60 16.68
C LEU A 127 3.25 -4.46 16.57
N ILE A 128 3.90 -4.15 17.69
CA ILE A 128 5.36 -4.09 17.80
C ILE A 128 5.77 -5.05 18.90
N GLU A 129 6.65 -6.00 18.55
CA GLU A 129 7.12 -7.03 19.46
C GLU A 129 8.52 -6.71 19.97
N PHE A 130 8.73 -6.86 21.27
CA PHE A 130 10.02 -6.67 21.95
C PHE A 130 10.37 -7.96 22.70
N PRO A 131 10.98 -8.96 22.03
CA PRO A 131 11.19 -10.29 22.60
C PRO A 131 12.05 -10.30 23.87
N ASP A 132 13.01 -9.37 23.94
CA ASP A 132 14.02 -9.33 24.99
C ASP A 132 13.75 -8.24 26.05
N VAL A 133 12.52 -7.71 26.13
CA VAL A 133 12.15 -6.64 27.06
C VAL A 133 11.03 -7.10 27.98
N ALA A 134 11.22 -6.96 29.29
CA ALA A 134 10.20 -7.30 30.27
C ALA A 134 8.98 -6.37 30.16
N SER A 135 7.78 -6.92 30.35
CA SER A 135 6.53 -6.16 30.15
C SER A 135 6.42 -4.94 31.07
N GLN A 136 6.94 -4.98 32.30
CA GLN A 136 6.93 -3.82 33.19
C GLN A 136 7.85 -2.70 32.68
N GLU A 137 9.03 -3.04 32.17
CA GLU A 137 9.97 -2.08 31.60
C GLU A 137 9.38 -1.43 30.34
N LEU A 138 8.80 -2.24 29.45
CA LEU A 138 8.13 -1.74 28.25
C LEU A 138 6.97 -0.80 28.61
N ARG A 139 6.15 -1.16 29.60
CA ARG A 139 5.03 -0.33 30.05
C ARG A 139 5.51 1.02 30.59
N ALA A 140 6.53 1.01 31.45
CA ALA A 140 7.11 2.25 31.97
C ALA A 140 7.66 3.15 30.86
N ALA A 141 8.31 2.58 29.85
CA ALA A 141 8.82 3.33 28.70
C ALA A 141 7.70 3.93 27.84
N VAL A 142 6.63 3.17 27.57
CA VAL A 142 5.45 3.65 26.83
C VAL A 142 4.75 4.77 27.60
N ASP A 143 4.53 4.61 28.90
CA ASP A 143 3.90 5.64 29.75
C ASP A 143 4.74 6.93 29.74
N ALA A 144 6.06 6.82 29.85
CA ALA A 144 6.97 7.97 29.76
C ALA A 144 6.93 8.67 28.39
N LEU A 145 6.85 7.90 27.30
CA LEU A 145 6.73 8.43 25.93
C LEU A 145 5.42 9.20 25.74
N LEU A 146 4.30 8.63 26.18
CA LEU A 146 2.97 9.23 26.03
C LEU A 146 2.75 10.45 26.92
N ALA A 147 3.49 10.56 28.03
CA ALA A 147 3.46 11.72 28.91
C ALA A 147 4.25 12.93 28.38
N LEU A 148 5.05 12.77 27.31
CA LEU A 148 5.73 13.89 26.68
C LEU A 148 4.67 14.85 26.09
N PRO A 149 4.76 16.17 26.36
CA PRO A 149 3.85 17.12 25.74
C PRO A 149 3.99 17.02 24.22
N ALA A 150 2.86 17.13 23.50
CA ALA A 150 2.83 17.19 22.05
C ALA A 150 3.50 18.48 21.55
N GLY A 151 4.83 18.51 21.64
CA GLY A 151 5.67 19.61 21.21
C GLY A 151 5.58 19.72 19.70
N HIS A 152 5.26 20.92 19.22
CA HIS A 152 5.20 21.25 17.80
C HIS A 152 6.55 20.98 17.15
N GLY A 153 6.62 19.85 16.48
CA GLY A 153 7.81 19.36 15.82
C GLY A 153 7.55 17.91 15.47
N HIS A 154 6.99 17.68 14.28
CA HIS A 154 7.05 16.37 13.65
C HIS A 154 8.45 15.82 13.89
N PRO A 155 8.63 14.70 14.60
CA PRO A 155 9.88 13.99 14.53
C PRO A 155 9.97 13.53 13.07
N SER A 156 10.67 14.30 12.24
CA SER A 156 11.11 13.81 10.95
C SER A 156 11.93 12.57 11.28
N LEU A 157 11.35 11.39 11.05
CA LEU A 157 12.12 10.16 10.90
C LEU A 157 13.02 10.40 9.68
N GLN A 158 14.15 11.07 9.89
CA GLN A 158 15.21 11.09 8.91
C GLN A 158 15.74 9.67 8.89
N GLU A 159 15.34 8.91 7.88
CA GLU A 159 16.05 7.67 7.54
C GLU A 159 17.53 8.00 7.48
N ARG A 160 18.31 7.40 8.39
CA ARG A 160 19.76 7.53 8.33
C ARG A 160 20.19 6.83 7.04
N PRO A 161 20.80 7.53 6.06
CA PRO A 161 21.31 6.85 4.88
C PRO A 161 22.32 5.79 5.36
N ALA A 162 22.15 4.58 4.81
CA ALA A 162 22.96 3.42 5.12
C ALA A 162 24.45 3.82 5.15
N ARG A 163 25.13 3.52 6.27
CA ARG A 163 26.56 3.74 6.44
C ARG A 163 27.33 3.09 5.28
N ALA A 164 27.73 3.87 4.28
CA ALA A 164 28.78 3.49 3.36
C ALA A 164 30.09 3.39 4.14
N ARG A 165 30.56 2.16 4.34
CA ARG A 165 31.89 1.86 4.83
C ARG A 165 32.92 2.29 3.76
N ARG A 166 33.69 3.34 4.02
CA ARG A 166 35.19 3.38 4.03
C ARG A 166 35.75 4.75 3.65
N ALA A 167 36.75 5.12 4.46
CA ALA A 167 38.00 5.81 4.13
C ALA A 167 37.94 7.18 3.42
N GLY A 168 38.31 8.21 4.19
CA GLY A 168 38.72 9.50 3.64
C GLY A 168 39.01 10.51 4.74
N ARG A 169 40.25 10.57 5.22
CA ARG A 169 40.71 11.70 6.03
C ARG A 169 40.70 12.94 5.13
N CYS A 170 40.06 14.02 5.57
CA CYS A 170 40.44 15.36 5.14
C CYS A 170 40.25 16.33 6.30
N ARG A 171 41.37 16.85 6.82
CA ARG A 171 41.38 18.00 7.73
C ARG A 171 41.26 19.27 6.87
N ALA A 172 40.41 20.20 7.28
CA ALA A 172 40.68 21.62 7.09
C ALA A 172 40.16 22.38 8.31
N ARG A 173 41.05 23.20 8.89
CA ARG A 173 40.80 24.13 10.00
C ARG A 173 40.22 25.44 9.46
N ARG A 174 39.85 26.30 10.43
CA ARG A 174 39.76 27.78 10.41
C ARG A 174 38.42 28.34 9.93
N THR A 175 37.88 29.43 10.49
CA THR A 175 38.18 30.26 11.68
C THR A 175 36.97 31.17 11.89
N GLN A 176 36.71 31.50 13.17
CA GLN A 176 35.82 32.54 13.69
C GLN A 176 34.34 32.42 13.33
#